data_AF-A0AAD0WNB6-F1
#
_entry.id   AF-A0AAD0WNB6-F1
#
_cell.length_a   1.000
_cell.length_b   1.000
_cell.length_c   1.000
_cell.angle_alpha   90.00
_cell.angle_beta   90.00
_cell.angle_gamma   90.00
#
_symmetry.space_group_name_H-M   'P 1'
#
loop_
_entity.id
_entity.type
_entity.pdbx_description
1 polymer ?
#
loop_
_entity_poly.entity_id
_entity_poly.type
_entity_poly.pdbx_seq_one_letter_code
_entity_poly.pdbx_strand_id
1 'polypeptide(L)'
;MPQLIAMIIIVVGAMIYMFQTFGGTGDKITGVAQKTSVITEINNIKSGLKFAARDGKIANDYSTANPVEYYNTLVGLARDGYFAEQINEQIARDKDGNARTGNTFNQYSAISFGGNATNNTDGSGSMLISLIANTPGTIPGIFVDLSRGTLEDNAGFLESQIETDLKGIAYVDRKASVATAGATFEAGAKRTTGTAAEQRLPIEATTGTNDDGMFAIYFYDFGPSELVLSK
;
A
#
# COMPACT_ATOMS: atom_id res chain seq x y z
N MET A 1 22.94 55.86 12.76
CA MET A 1 23.28 54.75 11.84
C MET A 1 23.02 53.32 12.40
N PRO A 2 22.07 53.04 13.33
CA PRO A 2 21.57 51.67 13.57
C PRO A 2 20.35 51.27 12.70
N GLN A 3 19.68 52.24 12.08
CA GLN A 3 18.40 52.01 11.40
C GLN A 3 18.51 51.32 10.03
N LEU A 4 19.69 51.34 9.39
CA LEU A 4 19.87 50.69 8.09
C LEU A 4 19.99 49.16 8.20
N ILE A 5 20.61 48.65 9.27
CA ILE A 5 20.85 47.21 9.46
C ILE A 5 19.56 46.48 9.87
N ALA A 6 18.71 47.11 10.68
CA ALA A 6 17.43 46.55 11.08
C ALA A 6 16.45 46.38 9.89
N MET A 7 16.48 47.31 8.93
CA MET A 7 15.61 47.25 7.75
C MET A 7 15.97 46.10 6.80
N ILE A 8 17.25 45.76 6.68
CA ILE A 8 17.71 44.64 5.83
C ILE A 8 17.31 43.28 6.42
N ILE A 9 17.40 43.11 7.74
CA ILE A 9 17.05 41.84 8.41
C ILE A 9 15.56 41.53 8.31
N ILE A 10 14.69 42.55 8.40
CA ILE A 10 13.23 42.36 8.30
C ILE A 10 12.81 42.02 6.85
N VAL A 11 13.43 42.65 5.85
CA VAL A 11 13.13 42.37 4.43
C VAL A 11 13.61 40.97 4.02
N VAL A 12 14.78 40.55 4.48
CA VAL A 12 15.28 39.17 4.25
C VAL A 12 14.41 38.15 4.99
N GLY A 13 13.96 38.44 6.22
CA GLY A 13 13.02 37.59 6.96
C GLY A 13 11.66 37.42 6.25
N ALA A 14 11.11 38.49 5.68
CA ALA A 14 9.86 38.44 4.92
C ALA A 14 10.01 37.70 3.58
N MET A 15 11.16 37.80 2.91
CA MET A 15 11.43 37.03 1.69
C MET A 15 11.68 35.55 1.98
N ILE A 16 12.39 35.21 3.07
CA ILE A 16 12.51 33.81 3.53
C ILE A 16 11.13 33.24 3.90
N TYR A 17 10.27 34.02 4.55
CA TYR A 17 8.91 33.61 4.88
C TYR A 17 8.04 33.37 3.64
N MET A 18 8.18 34.19 2.59
CA MET A 18 7.47 33.95 1.33
C MET A 18 8.04 32.75 0.55
N PHE A 19 9.34 32.46 0.63
CA PHE A 19 9.90 31.22 0.06
C PHE A 19 9.48 29.96 0.83
N GLN A 20 9.19 30.04 2.13
CA GLN A 20 8.62 28.92 2.89
C GLN A 20 7.12 28.71 2.64
N THR A 21 6.35 29.75 2.29
CA THR A 21 4.93 29.58 1.91
C THR A 21 4.73 29.01 0.49
N PHE A 22 5.72 29.13 -0.41
CA PHE A 22 5.67 28.48 -1.73
C PHE A 22 6.40 27.12 -1.76
N GLY A 23 7.38 26.89 -0.88
CA GLY A 23 8.07 25.60 -0.76
C GLY A 23 7.16 24.43 -0.38
N GLY A 24 6.12 24.68 0.44
CA GLY A 24 5.14 23.65 0.81
C GLY A 24 3.94 23.51 -0.13
N THR A 25 3.79 24.40 -1.11
CA THR A 25 2.64 24.37 -2.04
C THR A 25 2.99 23.62 -3.34
N GLY A 26 4.24 23.74 -3.82
CA GLY A 26 4.72 22.94 -4.97
C GLY A 26 4.73 21.44 -4.69
N ASP A 27 5.05 21.06 -3.46
CA ASP A 27 5.05 19.66 -3.02
C ASP A 27 3.61 19.11 -2.95
N LYS A 28 2.68 19.86 -2.35
CA LYS A 28 1.25 19.49 -2.33
C LYS A 28 0.61 19.45 -3.72
N ILE A 29 0.98 20.33 -4.65
CA ILE A 29 0.49 20.27 -6.03
C ILE A 29 0.98 19.00 -6.73
N THR A 30 2.25 18.63 -6.53
CA THR A 30 2.82 17.36 -7.01
C THR A 30 2.10 16.17 -6.39
N GLY A 31 1.87 16.18 -5.07
CA GLY A 31 1.12 15.16 -4.35
C GLY A 31 -0.32 14.99 -4.84
N VAL A 32 -1.03 16.08 -5.17
CA VAL A 32 -2.39 16.01 -5.74
C VAL A 32 -2.38 15.30 -7.10
N ALA A 33 -1.38 15.56 -7.95
CA ALA A 33 -1.24 14.87 -9.23
C ALA A 33 -0.86 13.38 -9.06
N GLN A 34 0.00 13.07 -8.09
CA GLN A 34 0.43 11.70 -7.79
C GLN A 34 -0.71 10.85 -7.20
N LYS A 35 -1.62 11.44 -6.42
CA LYS A 35 -2.75 10.75 -5.77
C LYS A 35 -3.58 9.91 -6.73
N THR A 36 -3.94 10.46 -7.89
CA THR A 36 -4.75 9.74 -8.88
C THR A 36 -4.04 8.49 -9.39
N SER A 37 -2.72 8.57 -9.60
CA SER A 37 -1.91 7.42 -10.00
C SER A 37 -1.80 6.39 -8.87
N VAL A 38 -1.63 6.81 -7.61
CA VAL A 38 -1.62 5.91 -6.45
C VAL A 38 -2.94 5.14 -6.34
N ILE A 39 -4.07 5.84 -6.44
CA ILE A 39 -5.40 5.21 -6.37
C ILE A 39 -5.61 4.24 -7.54
N THR A 40 -5.10 4.56 -8.73
CA THR A 40 -5.18 3.68 -9.90
C THR A 40 -4.43 2.38 -9.68
N GLU A 41 -3.20 2.44 -9.15
CA GLU A 41 -2.40 1.26 -8.83
C GLU A 41 -3.05 0.39 -7.75
N ILE A 42 -3.60 1.01 -6.70
CA ILE A 42 -4.38 0.31 -5.67
C ILE A 42 -5.59 -0.42 -6.29
N ASN A 43 -6.32 0.24 -7.19
CA ASN A 43 -7.50 -0.35 -7.84
C ASN A 43 -7.16 -1.51 -8.78
N ASN A 44 -6.01 -1.46 -9.44
CA ASN A 44 -5.53 -2.57 -10.28
C ASN A 44 -5.30 -3.84 -9.45
N ILE A 45 -4.62 -3.71 -8.30
CA ILE A 45 -4.41 -4.83 -7.38
C ILE A 45 -5.73 -5.28 -6.76
N LYS A 46 -6.56 -4.35 -6.27
CA LYS A 46 -7.88 -4.65 -5.69
C LYS A 46 -8.74 -5.49 -6.62
N SER A 47 -8.79 -5.14 -7.91
CA SER A 47 -9.61 -5.87 -8.89
C SER A 47 -9.18 -7.33 -9.02
N GLY A 48 -7.87 -7.60 -9.08
CA GLY A 48 -7.35 -8.97 -9.09
C GLY A 48 -7.62 -9.72 -7.78
N LEU A 49 -7.43 -9.06 -6.63
CA LEU A 49 -7.74 -9.65 -5.32
C LEU A 49 -9.22 -9.98 -5.18
N LYS A 50 -10.11 -9.16 -5.76
CA LYS A 50 -11.55 -9.41 -5.76
C LYS A 50 -11.91 -10.68 -6.52
N PHE A 51 -11.31 -10.90 -7.69
CA PHE A 51 -11.50 -12.13 -8.46
C PHE A 51 -10.95 -13.35 -7.71
N ALA A 52 -9.74 -13.26 -7.17
CA ALA A 52 -9.14 -14.33 -6.38
C ALA A 52 -9.96 -14.68 -5.12
N ALA A 53 -10.47 -13.68 -4.41
CA ALA A 53 -11.31 -13.89 -3.23
C ALA A 53 -12.65 -14.56 -3.60
N ARG A 54 -13.25 -14.18 -4.73
CA ARG A 54 -14.48 -14.79 -5.23
C ARG A 54 -14.30 -16.24 -5.64
N ASP A 55 -13.12 -16.58 -6.14
CA ASP A 55 -12.75 -17.96 -6.49
C ASP A 55 -12.29 -18.79 -5.26
N GLY A 56 -12.25 -18.18 -4.06
CA GLY A 56 -11.81 -18.86 -2.84
C GLY A 56 -10.31 -19.17 -2.81
N LYS A 57 -9.48 -18.38 -3.51
CA LYS A 57 -8.03 -18.59 -3.61
C LYS A 57 -7.21 -17.93 -2.52
N ILE A 58 -7.78 -17.06 -1.69
CA ILE A 58 -7.04 -16.33 -0.64
C ILE A 58 -7.23 -16.99 0.72
N ALA A 59 -6.14 -17.40 1.37
CA ALA A 59 -6.13 -18.05 2.66
C ALA A 59 -4.99 -17.53 3.56
N ASN A 60 -5.03 -17.89 4.85
CA ASN A 60 -3.96 -17.59 5.81
C ASN A 60 -2.69 -18.43 5.63
N ASP A 61 -2.74 -19.47 4.82
CA ASP A 61 -1.58 -20.32 4.50
C ASP A 61 -1.47 -20.58 2.99
N TYR A 62 -0.32 -21.09 2.57
CA TYR A 62 -0.06 -21.53 1.21
C TYR A 62 -0.39 -23.02 1.03
N SER A 63 -1.18 -23.36 0.01
CA SER A 63 -1.49 -24.77 -0.27
C SER A 63 -0.28 -25.50 -0.84
N THR A 64 0.13 -26.60 -0.19
CA THR A 64 1.19 -27.49 -0.71
C THR A 64 0.65 -28.57 -1.66
N ALA A 65 -0.65 -28.56 -1.96
CA ALA A 65 -1.29 -29.50 -2.88
C ALA A 65 -0.93 -29.22 -4.35
N ASN A 66 -1.12 -30.22 -5.21
CA ASN A 66 -0.94 -30.09 -6.66
C ASN A 66 -2.22 -30.56 -7.39
N PRO A 67 -2.99 -29.66 -8.04
CA PRO A 67 -2.71 -28.23 -8.21
C PRO A 67 -2.85 -27.42 -6.91
N VAL A 68 -2.18 -26.27 -6.86
CA VAL A 68 -2.22 -25.36 -5.70
C VAL A 68 -3.61 -24.75 -5.59
N GLU A 69 -4.23 -24.93 -4.42
CA GLU A 69 -5.64 -24.56 -4.24
C GLU A 69 -5.84 -23.14 -3.74
N TYR A 70 -4.94 -22.64 -2.90
CA TYR A 70 -5.06 -21.34 -2.22
C TYR A 70 -3.68 -20.76 -1.89
N TYR A 71 -3.64 -19.45 -1.67
CA TYR A 71 -2.44 -18.63 -1.54
C TYR A 71 -2.59 -17.59 -0.42
N ASN A 72 -1.47 -17.26 0.22
CA ASN A 72 -1.35 -16.18 1.21
C ASN A 72 -0.45 -15.03 0.73
N THR A 73 0.07 -15.09 -0.51
CA THR A 73 0.99 -14.10 -1.08
C THR A 73 0.62 -13.69 -2.51
N LEU A 74 1.04 -12.50 -2.93
CA LEU A 74 0.84 -11.99 -4.28
C LEU A 74 1.45 -12.88 -5.37
N VAL A 75 2.62 -13.51 -5.12
CA VAL A 75 3.27 -14.34 -6.14
C VAL A 75 2.43 -15.55 -6.54
N GLY A 76 1.69 -16.14 -5.59
CA GLY A 76 0.76 -17.23 -5.89
C GLY A 76 -0.36 -16.80 -6.83
N LEU A 77 -1.00 -15.67 -6.50
CA LEU A 77 -2.08 -15.10 -7.30
C LEU A 77 -1.61 -14.63 -8.69
N ALA A 78 -0.39 -14.10 -8.78
CA ALA A 78 0.21 -13.65 -10.03
C ALA A 78 0.48 -14.80 -11.00
N ARG A 79 0.93 -15.96 -10.48
CA ARG A 79 1.14 -17.16 -11.31
C ARG A 79 -0.15 -17.72 -11.89
N ASP A 80 -1.25 -17.60 -11.15
CA ASP A 80 -2.60 -17.96 -11.62
C ASP A 80 -3.25 -16.89 -12.51
N GLY A 81 -2.57 -15.77 -12.74
CA GLY A 81 -2.99 -14.76 -13.71
C GLY A 81 -4.10 -13.82 -13.22
N TYR A 82 -4.25 -13.64 -11.91
CA TYR A 82 -5.34 -12.81 -11.34
C TYR A 82 -5.19 -11.30 -11.60
N PHE A 83 -3.99 -10.81 -11.93
CA PHE A 83 -3.75 -9.38 -12.22
C PHE A 83 -3.56 -9.13 -13.73
N ALA A 84 -3.36 -7.87 -14.11
CA ALA A 84 -2.94 -7.53 -15.47
C ALA A 84 -1.59 -8.17 -15.80
N GLU A 85 -1.35 -8.52 -17.07
CA GLU A 85 -0.16 -9.27 -17.52
C GLU A 85 1.16 -8.65 -17.02
N GLN A 86 1.33 -7.33 -17.16
CA GLN A 86 2.54 -6.64 -16.71
C GLN A 86 2.76 -6.73 -15.19
N ILE A 87 1.68 -6.74 -14.41
CA ILE A 87 1.73 -6.90 -12.95
C ILE A 87 2.09 -8.35 -12.62
N ASN A 88 1.43 -9.31 -13.27
CA ASN A 88 1.74 -10.73 -13.08
C ASN A 88 3.21 -11.02 -13.38
N GLU A 89 3.73 -10.48 -14.49
CA GLU A 89 5.14 -10.65 -14.86
C GLU A 89 6.09 -10.07 -13.82
N GLN A 90 5.83 -8.85 -13.34
CA GLN A 90 6.71 -8.19 -12.35
C GLN A 90 6.73 -8.92 -10.99
N ILE A 91 5.61 -9.50 -10.59
CA ILE A 91 5.51 -10.24 -9.32
C ILE A 91 6.07 -11.67 -9.50
N ALA A 92 5.72 -12.35 -10.58
CA ALA A 92 6.06 -13.75 -10.82
C ALA A 92 7.49 -13.96 -11.34
N ARG A 93 8.17 -12.92 -11.84
CA ARG A 93 9.55 -13.00 -12.33
C ARG A 93 10.52 -12.18 -11.48
N ASP A 94 11.75 -12.65 -11.41
CA ASP A 94 12.87 -11.94 -10.79
C ASP A 94 13.48 -10.88 -11.71
N LYS A 95 14.42 -10.11 -11.14
CA LYS A 95 15.15 -9.05 -11.85
C LYS A 95 15.92 -9.54 -13.07
N ASP A 96 16.23 -10.84 -13.13
CA ASP A 96 16.96 -11.49 -14.21
C ASP A 96 15.98 -12.16 -15.22
N GLY A 97 14.66 -11.98 -15.01
CA GLY A 97 13.59 -12.49 -15.87
C GLY A 97 13.19 -13.94 -15.60
N ASN A 98 13.80 -14.60 -14.62
CA ASN A 98 13.46 -15.99 -14.27
C ASN A 98 12.16 -16.05 -13.48
N ALA A 99 11.41 -17.13 -13.64
CA ALA A 99 10.24 -17.36 -12.79
C ALA A 99 10.68 -17.50 -11.33
N ARG A 100 10.08 -16.71 -10.44
CA ARG A 100 10.21 -16.92 -9.00
C ARG A 100 9.62 -18.27 -8.68
N THR A 101 10.34 -19.09 -7.93
CA THR A 101 9.89 -20.42 -7.48
C THR A 101 9.45 -20.44 -6.02
N GLY A 102 9.93 -19.48 -5.20
CA GLY A 102 9.52 -19.32 -3.81
C GLY A 102 8.08 -18.82 -3.67
N ASN A 103 7.41 -19.18 -2.58
CA ASN A 103 6.01 -18.83 -2.30
C ASN A 103 5.87 -17.68 -1.28
N THR A 104 6.99 -17.16 -0.78
CA THR A 104 7.05 -16.12 0.25
C THR A 104 7.04 -14.70 -0.33
N PHE A 105 7.24 -14.55 -1.64
CA PHE A 105 7.32 -13.23 -2.26
C PHE A 105 5.94 -12.59 -2.33
N ASN A 106 5.79 -11.43 -1.70
CA ASN A 106 4.49 -10.80 -1.50
C ASN A 106 4.47 -9.32 -1.89
N GLN A 107 5.29 -8.93 -2.86
CA GLN A 107 5.46 -7.52 -3.21
C GLN A 107 5.19 -7.25 -4.69
N TYR A 108 4.57 -6.11 -4.95
CA TYR A 108 4.45 -5.47 -6.25
C TYR A 108 4.99 -4.05 -6.14
N SER A 109 5.83 -3.63 -7.10
CA SER A 109 6.27 -2.25 -7.24
C SER A 109 5.44 -1.55 -8.31
N ALA A 110 4.76 -0.48 -7.94
CA ALA A 110 3.82 0.20 -8.83
C ALA A 110 4.49 0.73 -10.11
N ILE A 111 4.03 0.25 -11.26
CA ILE A 111 4.59 0.59 -12.58
C ILE A 111 4.47 2.10 -12.86
N SER A 112 3.36 2.73 -12.46
CA SER A 112 3.14 4.18 -12.63
C SER A 112 4.20 5.04 -11.95
N PHE A 113 4.97 4.48 -11.01
CA PHE A 113 6.06 5.16 -10.30
C PHE A 113 7.44 4.56 -10.61
N GLY A 114 7.59 3.93 -11.78
CA GLY A 114 8.86 3.34 -12.22
C GLY A 114 9.13 1.94 -11.66
N GLY A 115 8.11 1.29 -11.10
CA GLY A 115 8.18 -0.09 -10.62
C GLY A 115 8.58 -1.08 -11.72
N ASN A 116 9.50 -1.97 -11.40
CA ASN A 116 10.06 -2.99 -12.29
C ASN A 116 10.56 -4.21 -11.47
N ALA A 117 11.00 -5.27 -12.14
CA ALA A 117 11.42 -6.49 -11.45
C ALA A 117 12.63 -6.29 -10.52
N THR A 118 13.52 -5.33 -10.81
CA THR A 118 14.69 -5.01 -9.97
C THR A 118 14.26 -4.35 -8.67
N ASN A 119 13.60 -3.19 -8.74
CA ASN A 119 13.19 -2.48 -7.53
C ASN A 119 12.08 -3.21 -6.74
N ASN A 120 11.31 -4.10 -7.40
CA ASN A 120 10.41 -5.01 -6.71
C ASN A 120 11.16 -6.11 -5.96
N THR A 121 12.26 -6.64 -6.51
CA THR A 121 13.09 -7.63 -5.79
C THR A 121 13.81 -6.99 -4.61
N ASP A 122 14.30 -5.76 -4.80
CA ASP A 122 15.16 -5.08 -3.83
C ASP A 122 14.38 -4.29 -2.76
N GLY A 123 13.05 -4.20 -2.88
CA GLY A 123 12.21 -3.42 -1.96
C GLY A 123 12.47 -1.91 -2.04
N SER A 124 12.91 -1.42 -3.20
CA SER A 124 13.36 -0.04 -3.41
C SER A 124 12.45 0.78 -4.34
N GLY A 125 11.27 0.26 -4.66
CA GLY A 125 10.27 0.98 -5.46
C GLY A 125 9.65 2.15 -4.70
N SER A 126 9.24 3.20 -5.41
CA SER A 126 8.63 4.38 -4.79
C SER A 126 7.25 4.09 -4.17
N MET A 127 6.55 3.10 -4.71
CA MET A 127 5.32 2.58 -4.14
C MET A 127 5.37 1.05 -4.19
N LEU A 128 5.28 0.43 -3.02
CA LEU A 128 5.24 -1.01 -2.86
C LEU A 128 3.87 -1.43 -2.33
N ILE A 129 3.35 -2.53 -2.86
CA ILE A 129 2.05 -3.08 -2.51
C ILE A 129 2.21 -4.54 -2.13
N SER A 130 1.61 -4.95 -1.01
CA SER A 130 1.64 -6.33 -0.53
C SER A 130 0.25 -6.83 -0.14
N LEU A 131 0.00 -8.14 -0.28
CA LEU A 131 -1.26 -8.76 0.16
C LEU A 131 -1.23 -8.97 1.67
N ILE A 132 -2.34 -8.69 2.34
CA ILE A 132 -2.58 -9.02 3.74
C ILE A 132 -3.65 -10.10 3.80
N ALA A 133 -3.27 -11.33 4.15
CA ALA A 133 -4.16 -12.49 4.19
C ALA A 133 -3.97 -13.35 5.46
N ASN A 134 -3.31 -12.84 6.49
CA ASN A 134 -2.89 -13.61 7.66
C ASN A 134 -4.02 -13.89 8.68
N THR A 135 -5.15 -13.17 8.62
CA THR A 135 -6.27 -13.33 9.59
C THR A 135 -7.48 -14.01 8.93
N PRO A 136 -7.80 -15.28 9.26
CA PRO A 136 -8.98 -15.95 8.71
C PRO A 136 -10.30 -15.24 9.04
N GLY A 137 -11.22 -15.25 8.08
CA GLY A 137 -12.57 -14.69 8.24
C GLY A 137 -12.58 -13.15 8.34
N THR A 138 -11.51 -12.48 7.94
CA THR A 138 -11.47 -11.04 7.65
C THR A 138 -11.41 -10.78 6.15
N ILE A 139 -11.67 -9.53 5.76
CA ILE A 139 -11.48 -9.06 4.40
C ILE A 139 -9.96 -9.09 4.08
N PRO A 140 -9.54 -9.62 2.92
CA PRO A 140 -8.16 -9.50 2.47
C PRO A 140 -7.76 -8.03 2.34
N GLY A 141 -6.61 -7.68 2.90
CA GLY A 141 -6.10 -6.31 2.88
C GLY A 141 -5.01 -6.09 1.85
N ILE A 142 -4.73 -4.81 1.60
CA ILE A 142 -3.59 -4.35 0.81
C ILE A 142 -2.71 -3.50 1.71
N PHE A 143 -1.46 -3.87 1.89
CA PHE A 143 -0.46 -3.01 2.52
C PHE A 143 0.18 -2.14 1.43
N VAL A 144 0.28 -0.84 1.67
CA VAL A 144 0.88 0.14 0.77
C VAL A 144 2.01 0.85 1.50
N ASP A 145 3.16 0.97 0.84
CA ASP A 145 4.34 1.65 1.35
C ASP A 145 4.81 2.68 0.31
N LEU A 146 4.68 3.96 0.68
CA LEU A 146 5.09 5.15 -0.09
C LEU A 146 6.33 5.83 0.51
N SER A 147 6.94 5.23 1.53
CA SER A 147 8.01 5.83 2.35
C SER A 147 9.36 5.97 1.62
N ARG A 148 9.40 5.75 0.30
CA ARG A 148 10.63 5.64 -0.49
C ARG A 148 10.54 6.34 -1.83
N GLY A 149 11.72 6.61 -2.38
CA GLY A 149 11.88 7.07 -3.75
C GLY A 149 11.21 8.42 -3.97
N THR A 150 10.51 8.57 -5.08
CA THR A 150 9.94 9.87 -5.50
C THR A 150 8.68 10.28 -4.73
N LEU A 151 8.18 9.44 -3.82
CA LEU A 151 6.95 9.69 -3.06
C LEU A 151 7.21 9.99 -1.59
N GLU A 152 8.45 9.76 -1.10
CA GLU A 152 8.83 9.90 0.30
C GLU A 152 8.48 11.28 0.87
N ASP A 153 8.89 12.35 0.18
CA ASP A 153 8.64 13.74 0.63
C ASP A 153 7.14 14.08 0.76
N ASN A 154 6.28 13.41 -0.04
CA ASN A 154 4.84 13.62 -0.06
C ASN A 154 4.05 12.55 0.70
N ALA A 155 4.70 11.58 1.33
CA ALA A 155 4.07 10.33 1.73
C ALA A 155 2.95 10.55 2.76
N GLY A 156 3.20 11.32 3.83
CA GLY A 156 2.18 11.65 4.83
C GLY A 156 1.02 12.50 4.29
N PHE A 157 1.27 13.35 3.28
CA PHE A 157 0.20 14.07 2.59
C PHE A 157 -0.66 13.09 1.79
N LEU A 158 -0.03 12.25 0.95
CA LEU A 158 -0.72 11.25 0.12
C LEU A 158 -1.56 10.29 0.97
N GLU A 159 -1.00 9.78 2.06
CA GLU A 159 -1.69 8.90 3.01
C GLU A 159 -2.97 9.55 3.57
N SER A 160 -2.90 10.82 4.00
CA SER A 160 -4.07 11.55 4.52
C SER A 160 -5.15 11.77 3.47
N GLN A 161 -4.76 12.02 2.22
CA GLN A 161 -5.69 12.23 1.12
C GLN A 161 -6.34 10.91 0.68
N ILE A 162 -5.56 9.82 0.65
CA ILE A 162 -6.05 8.49 0.30
C ILE A 162 -7.05 8.00 1.36
N GLU A 163 -6.77 8.17 2.65
CA GLU A 163 -7.75 7.90 3.70
C GLU A 163 -9.04 8.71 3.48
N THR A 164 -8.91 10.01 3.22
CA THR A 164 -10.06 10.90 3.03
C THR A 164 -10.92 10.49 1.83
N ASP A 165 -10.30 10.11 0.73
CA ASP A 165 -10.97 9.70 -0.51
C ASP A 165 -11.59 8.30 -0.40
N LEU A 166 -10.90 7.37 0.28
CA LEU A 166 -11.32 5.97 0.36
C LEU A 166 -12.22 5.65 1.55
N LYS A 167 -12.33 6.50 2.58
CA LYS A 167 -13.11 6.22 3.82
C LYS A 167 -14.56 5.77 3.59
N GLY A 168 -15.17 6.17 2.46
CA GLY A 168 -16.54 5.77 2.11
C GLY A 168 -16.65 4.33 1.59
N ILE A 169 -15.55 3.76 1.10
CA ILE A 169 -15.53 2.45 0.41
C ILE A 169 -14.50 1.47 0.99
N ALA A 170 -13.62 1.95 1.87
CA ALA A 170 -12.60 1.14 2.53
C ALA A 170 -12.31 1.63 3.94
N TYR A 171 -11.82 0.72 4.78
CA TYR A 171 -11.12 1.04 6.01
C TYR A 171 -9.63 1.19 5.69
N VAL A 172 -9.05 2.33 6.09
CA VAL A 172 -7.62 2.60 5.96
C VAL A 172 -7.01 2.65 7.35
N ASP A 173 -6.10 1.74 7.63
CA ASP A 173 -5.31 1.70 8.85
C ASP A 173 -3.96 2.37 8.61
N ARG A 174 -3.87 3.63 9.05
CA ARG A 174 -2.70 4.51 8.94
C ARG A 174 -1.62 4.24 9.97
N LYS A 175 -1.86 3.33 10.91
CA LYS A 175 -0.84 2.88 11.87
C LYS A 175 -0.23 1.54 11.47
N ALA A 176 -0.63 1.01 10.31
CA ALA A 176 -0.04 -0.19 9.76
C ALA A 176 1.40 0.11 9.32
N SER A 177 2.36 -0.58 9.93
CA SER A 177 3.78 -0.42 9.61
C SER A 177 4.49 -1.76 9.59
N VAL A 178 5.60 -1.82 8.87
CA VAL A 178 6.53 -2.94 8.89
C VAL A 178 7.94 -2.42 9.18
N ALA A 179 8.74 -3.20 9.90
CA ALA A 179 10.10 -2.80 10.26
C ALA A 179 11.06 -2.78 9.05
N THR A 180 10.67 -3.39 7.93
CA THR A 180 11.50 -3.51 6.71
C THR A 180 10.62 -3.39 5.48
N ALA A 181 11.09 -2.65 4.47
CA ALA A 181 10.46 -2.54 3.16
C ALA A 181 10.10 -3.93 2.61
N GLY A 182 8.88 -4.11 2.12
CA GLY A 182 8.49 -5.38 1.50
C GLY A 182 8.29 -6.55 2.45
N ALA A 183 8.45 -6.34 3.76
CA ALA A 183 8.08 -7.35 4.75
C ALA A 183 6.56 -7.56 4.72
N THR A 184 6.14 -8.78 5.01
CA THR A 184 4.73 -9.11 5.16
C THR A 184 4.16 -8.32 6.35
N PHE A 185 3.13 -7.53 6.09
CA PHE A 185 2.35 -6.90 7.14
C PHE A 185 1.43 -7.95 7.78
N GLU A 186 1.48 -8.04 9.11
CA GLU A 186 0.56 -8.85 9.88
C GLU A 186 -0.63 -7.98 10.29
N ALA A 187 -1.83 -8.29 9.76
CA ALA A 187 -3.06 -7.66 10.24
C ALA A 187 -3.24 -7.88 11.75
N GLY A 188 -3.81 -6.86 12.41
CA GLY A 188 -4.27 -6.99 13.79
C GLY A 188 -5.32 -8.09 13.96
N ALA A 189 -5.57 -8.49 15.21
CA ALA A 189 -6.57 -9.49 15.50
C ALA A 189 -7.97 -9.05 15.00
N LYS A 190 -8.85 -10.00 14.71
CA LYS A 190 -10.21 -9.72 14.24
C LYS A 190 -11.00 -8.90 15.26
N ARG A 191 -11.77 -7.92 14.80
CA ARG A 191 -12.68 -7.15 15.67
C ARG A 191 -13.80 -8.06 16.23
N THR A 192 -14.04 -7.98 17.52
CA THR A 192 -15.09 -8.76 18.22
C THR A 192 -16.39 -7.97 18.41
N THR A 193 -16.35 -6.66 18.24
CA THR A 193 -17.48 -5.74 18.44
C THR A 193 -17.84 -5.01 17.14
N GLY A 194 -19.06 -4.46 17.08
CA GLY A 194 -19.56 -3.70 15.92
C GLY A 194 -20.53 -4.51 15.05
N THR A 195 -20.84 -3.97 13.88
CA THR A 195 -21.66 -4.62 12.85
C THR A 195 -20.94 -5.85 12.28
N ALA A 196 -21.70 -6.75 11.64
CA ALA A 196 -21.13 -7.93 11.00
C ALA A 196 -20.11 -7.59 9.89
N ALA A 197 -20.21 -6.41 9.28
CA ALA A 197 -19.22 -5.91 8.32
C ALA A 197 -17.94 -5.44 9.02
N GLU A 198 -18.06 -4.66 10.11
CA GLU A 198 -16.92 -4.20 10.90
C GLU A 198 -16.16 -5.34 11.56
N GLN A 199 -16.85 -6.38 12.01
CA GLN A 199 -16.21 -7.58 12.55
C GLN A 199 -15.34 -8.32 11.53
N ARG A 200 -15.48 -8.06 10.23
CA ARG A 200 -14.60 -8.62 9.19
C ARG A 200 -13.36 -7.78 8.93
N LEU A 201 -13.19 -6.67 9.65
CA LEU A 201 -11.94 -5.91 9.65
C LEU A 201 -11.03 -6.37 10.79
N PRO A 202 -9.72 -6.24 10.62
CA PRO A 202 -8.80 -6.32 11.74
C PRO A 202 -8.92 -5.13 12.69
N ILE A 203 -8.41 -5.30 13.91
CA ILE A 203 -8.15 -4.22 14.86
C ILE A 203 -7.03 -3.34 14.29
N GLU A 204 -7.14 -2.03 14.54
CA GLU A 204 -6.13 -1.05 14.15
C GLU A 204 -4.75 -1.44 14.69
N ALA A 205 -3.73 -1.29 13.85
CA ALA A 205 -2.34 -1.42 14.26
C ALA A 205 -1.97 -0.34 15.29
N THR A 206 -0.91 -0.61 16.06
CA THR A 206 -0.52 0.26 17.19
C THR A 206 0.89 0.84 17.07
N THR A 207 1.65 0.44 16.05
CA THR A 207 3.09 0.70 15.96
C THR A 207 3.47 1.78 14.95
N GLY A 208 2.66 2.02 13.93
CA GLY A 208 2.93 3.01 12.89
C GLY A 208 2.55 4.44 13.28
N THR A 209 2.87 5.36 12.39
CA THR A 209 2.58 6.80 12.51
C THR A 209 1.74 7.26 11.32
N ASN A 210 0.89 8.26 11.52
CA ASN A 210 -0.02 8.71 10.47
C ASN A 210 0.67 9.61 9.40
N ASP A 211 1.99 9.55 9.27
CA ASP A 211 2.74 10.37 8.32
C ASP A 211 4.00 9.66 7.80
N ASP A 212 4.13 8.36 8.04
CA ASP A 212 5.25 7.54 7.55
C ASP A 212 5.03 7.02 6.12
N GLY A 213 3.85 7.24 5.52
CA GLY A 213 3.56 6.78 4.17
C GLY A 213 3.27 5.29 4.07
N MET A 214 3.09 4.60 5.20
CA MET A 214 2.74 3.19 5.27
C MET A 214 1.33 3.02 5.82
N PHE A 215 0.51 2.23 5.14
CA PHE A 215 -0.88 2.02 5.56
C PHE A 215 -1.45 0.73 4.98
N ALA A 216 -2.47 0.20 5.65
CA ALA A 216 -3.24 -0.94 5.17
C ALA A 216 -4.64 -0.51 4.73
N ILE A 217 -5.14 -1.11 3.65
CA ILE A 217 -6.46 -0.83 3.09
C ILE A 217 -7.29 -2.12 3.06
N TYR A 218 -8.51 -2.05 3.57
CA TYR A 218 -9.49 -3.14 3.54
C TYR A 218 -10.78 -2.63 2.92
N PHE A 219 -11.15 -3.14 1.75
CA PHE A 219 -12.30 -2.64 1.00
C PHE A 219 -13.62 -3.26 1.47
N TYR A 220 -14.63 -2.42 1.70
CA TYR A 220 -15.95 -2.87 2.21
C TYR A 220 -16.77 -3.63 1.17
N ASP A 221 -16.42 -3.55 -0.11
CA ASP A 221 -17.16 -4.19 -1.17
C ASP A 221 -16.95 -5.72 -1.23
N PHE A 222 -16.00 -6.28 -0.46
CA PHE A 222 -15.81 -7.72 -0.25
C PHE A 222 -17.00 -8.33 0.50
N GLY A 223 -17.64 -9.28 -0.17
CA GLY A 223 -18.83 -9.98 0.31
C GLY A 223 -18.51 -11.01 1.40
N PRO A 224 -19.56 -11.57 2.04
CA PRO A 224 -19.39 -12.54 3.12
C PRO A 224 -18.65 -13.83 2.74
N SER A 225 -18.63 -14.18 1.45
CA SER A 225 -17.94 -15.35 0.91
C SER A 225 -16.54 -15.04 0.35
N GLU A 226 -16.14 -13.77 0.34
CA GLU A 226 -14.88 -13.28 -0.23
C GLU A 226 -13.92 -12.89 0.90
N LEU A 227 -13.84 -13.75 1.91
CA LEU A 227 -12.99 -13.55 3.09
C LEU A 227 -11.77 -14.45 3.00
N VAL A 228 -10.73 -14.09 3.74
CA VAL A 228 -9.56 -14.95 3.94
C VAL A 228 -10.03 -16.30 4.49
N LEU A 229 -9.74 -17.38 3.78
CA LEU A 229 -10.08 -18.72 4.21
C LEU A 229 -9.19 -19.17 5.37
N SER A 230 -9.76 -19.97 6.28
CA SER A 230 -8.98 -20.71 7.27
C SER A 230 -8.50 -22.02 6.64
N LYS A 231 -7.20 -22.11 6.39
CA LYS A 231 -6.52 -23.29 5.84
C LYS A 231 -5.32 -23.68 6.69
#